data_AF-A0A959KUH2-F1
#
_entry.id   AF-A0A959KUH2-F1
#
_cell.length_a   1.000
_cell.length_b   1.000
_cell.length_c   1.000
_cell.angle_alpha   90.00
_cell.angle_beta   90.00
_cell.angle_gamma   90.00
#
_symmetry.space_group_name_H-M   'P 1'
#
loop_
_entity.id
_entity.type
_entity.pdbx_description
1 polymer ?
#
loop_
_entity_poly.entity_id
_entity_poly.type
_entity_poly.pdbx_seq_one_letter_code
_entity_poly.pdbx_strand_id
1 'polypeptide(L)'
;AATGGTMPYSYLWSDGQTSDLVIDLAPGTYSVTVTDATGCTAETSVEINTLPAIDLQIEDVVPASTVAQNGAIDITVSGGTPPFTYDWY
;
A
#
# COMPACT_ATOMS: atom_id res chain seq x y z
N ALA A 1 12.15 -5.01 -16.94
CA ALA A 1 12.78 -5.23 -18.26
C ALA A 1 12.35 -6.60 -18.76
N ALA A 2 11.68 -6.67 -19.92
CA ALA A 2 11.34 -7.94 -20.55
C ALA A 2 12.64 -8.61 -21.03
N THR A 3 13.07 -9.68 -20.38
CA THR A 3 14.25 -10.47 -20.77
C THR A 3 13.83 -11.51 -21.81
N GLY A 4 13.61 -11.06 -23.05
CA GLY A 4 13.26 -11.89 -24.21
C GLY A 4 12.19 -11.25 -25.11
N GLY A 5 12.16 -11.63 -26.39
CA GLY A 5 11.22 -11.12 -27.41
C GLY A 5 11.86 -10.20 -28.46
N THR A 6 11.10 -9.86 -29.49
CA THR A 6 11.55 -8.98 -30.59
C THR A 6 10.97 -7.57 -30.43
N MET A 7 11.83 -6.56 -30.30
CA MET A 7 11.39 -5.16 -30.24
C MET A 7 10.72 -4.70 -31.55
N PRO A 8 9.76 -3.76 -31.50
CA PRO A 8 9.23 -3.08 -30.30
C PRO A 8 8.26 -3.93 -29.47
N TYR A 9 8.13 -3.58 -28.19
CA TYR A 9 7.09 -4.11 -27.30
C TYR A 9 5.92 -3.13 -27.20
N SER A 10 4.70 -3.66 -27.17
CA SER A 10 3.50 -2.93 -26.77
C SER A 10 2.97 -3.46 -25.44
N TYR A 11 2.39 -2.57 -24.64
CA TYR A 11 1.81 -2.89 -23.35
C TYR A 11 0.31 -2.61 -23.40
N LEU A 12 -0.47 -3.44 -22.73
CA LEU A 12 -1.88 -3.22 -22.48
C LEU A 12 -2.18 -3.58 -21.02
N TRP A 13 -2.45 -2.56 -20.22
CA TRP A 13 -2.87 -2.71 -18.84
C TRP A 13 -4.38 -2.89 -18.75
N SER A 14 -4.86 -3.55 -17.69
CA SER A 14 -6.28 -3.80 -17.46
C SER A 14 -7.12 -2.53 -17.29
N ASP A 15 -6.50 -1.41 -16.99
CA ASP A 15 -7.11 -0.07 -16.91
C ASP A 15 -7.02 0.72 -18.23
N GLY A 16 -6.48 0.10 -19.29
CA GLY A 16 -6.36 0.68 -20.63
C GLY A 16 -5.09 1.48 -20.87
N GLN A 17 -4.18 1.60 -19.89
CA GLN A 17 -2.89 2.23 -20.13
C GLN A 17 -1.99 1.37 -21.03
N THR A 18 -1.08 2.00 -21.78
CA THR A 18 -0.21 1.32 -22.77
C THR A 18 1.28 1.66 -22.63
N SER A 19 1.62 2.37 -21.56
CA SER A 19 2.99 2.71 -21.18
C SER A 19 3.65 1.54 -20.44
N ASP A 20 4.97 1.48 -20.47
CA ASP A 20 5.75 0.55 -19.63
C ASP A 20 5.66 0.94 -18.14
N LEU A 21 5.52 2.24 -17.86
CA LEU A 21 5.24 2.81 -16.55
C LEU A 21 3.80 3.32 -16.48
N VAL A 22 3.04 2.81 -15.51
CA VAL A 22 1.71 3.29 -15.14
C VAL A 22 1.75 3.97 -13.77
N ILE A 23 1.04 5.09 -13.65
CA ILE A 23 0.96 5.92 -12.44
C ILE A 23 -0.52 6.20 -12.10
N ASP A 24 -0.76 6.84 -10.96
CA ASP A 24 -2.11 7.25 -10.50
C ASP A 24 -3.10 6.08 -10.36
N LEU A 25 -2.59 4.91 -9.97
CA LEU A 25 -3.39 3.71 -9.75
C LEU A 25 -4.06 3.71 -8.37
N ALA A 26 -5.35 3.41 -8.34
CA ALA A 26 -6.09 3.16 -7.12
C ALA A 26 -5.76 1.75 -6.57
N PRO A 27 -6.07 1.45 -5.31
CA PRO A 27 -6.00 0.09 -4.81
C PRO A 27 -6.85 -0.88 -5.64
N GLY A 28 -6.27 -2.02 -6.01
CA GLY A 28 -6.87 -2.99 -6.91
C GLY A 28 -5.85 -3.93 -7.56
N THR A 29 -6.33 -4.91 -8.30
CA THR A 29 -5.48 -5.81 -9.10
C THR A 29 -5.38 -5.29 -10.52
N TYR A 30 -4.15 -5.14 -11.02
CA TYR A 30 -3.84 -4.71 -12.39
C TYR A 30 -3.12 -5.82 -13.13
N SER A 31 -3.61 -6.17 -14.32
CA SER A 31 -2.89 -7.07 -15.23
C SER A 31 -2.26 -6.29 -16.37
N VAL A 32 -1.11 -6.75 -16.85
CA VAL A 32 -0.46 -6.21 -18.05
C VAL A 32 -0.19 -7.34 -19.02
N THR A 33 -0.65 -7.15 -20.25
CA THR A 33 -0.25 -7.95 -21.41
C THR A 33 0.83 -7.21 -22.18
N VAL A 34 1.98 -7.83 -22.35
CA VAL A 34 3.06 -7.34 -23.22
C VAL A 34 3.04 -8.13 -24.52
N THR A 35 3.04 -7.44 -25.66
CA THR A 35 3.13 -8.07 -26.99
C THR A 35 4.40 -7.63 -27.68
N ASP A 36 5.14 -8.56 -28.27
CA ASP A 36 6.33 -8.25 -29.06
C ASP A 36 6.02 -8.03 -30.55
N ALA A 37 7.01 -7.62 -31.34
CA ALA A 37 6.84 -7.34 -32.77
C ALA A 37 6.45 -8.55 -33.62
N THR A 38 6.64 -9.77 -33.09
CA THR A 38 6.26 -11.02 -33.74
C THR A 38 4.88 -11.52 -33.32
N GLY A 39 4.21 -10.80 -32.40
CA GLY A 39 2.89 -11.15 -31.89
C GLY A 39 2.92 -12.12 -30.71
N CYS A 40 4.09 -12.42 -30.14
CA CYS A 40 4.17 -13.19 -28.91
C CYS A 40 3.70 -12.35 -27.72
N THR A 41 2.88 -12.93 -26.85
CA THR A 41 2.35 -12.25 -25.67
C THR A 41 2.86 -12.86 -24.37
N ALA A 42 3.01 -12.01 -23.35
CA ALA A 42 3.23 -12.41 -21.97
C ALA A 42 2.28 -11.61 -21.07
N GLU A 43 1.71 -12.25 -20.05
CA GLU A 43 0.82 -11.59 -19.10
C GLU A 43 1.39 -11.71 -17.68
N THR A 44 1.22 -10.66 -16.88
CA THR A 44 1.46 -10.68 -15.43
C THR A 44 0.42 -9.83 -14.72
N SER A 45 0.26 -10.03 -13.42
CA SER A 45 -0.65 -9.25 -12.57
C SER A 45 0.03 -8.78 -11.28
N VAL A 46 -0.37 -7.61 -10.81
CA VAL A 46 0.08 -7.02 -9.55
C VAL A 46 -1.11 -6.51 -8.76
N GLU A 47 -1.07 -6.70 -7.44
CA GLU A 47 -2.07 -6.16 -6.52
C GLU A 47 -1.52 -4.91 -5.82
N ILE A 48 -2.26 -3.81 -5.92
CA ILE A 48 -2.03 -2.59 -5.16
C ILE A 48 -2.96 -2.63 -3.95
N ASN A 49 -2.37 -2.83 -2.77
CA ASN A 49 -3.10 -2.91 -1.52
C ASN A 49 -3.52 -1.52 -1.02
N THR A 50 -4.68 -1.44 -0.38
CA THR A 50 -5.06 -0.30 0.45
C THR A 50 -4.18 -0.25 1.70
N LEU A 51 -3.84 0.95 2.18
CA LEU A 51 -3.31 1.07 3.53
C LEU A 51 -4.37 0.59 4.54
N PRO A 52 -3.97 -0.09 5.64
CA PRO A 52 -4.91 -0.46 6.68
C PRO A 52 -5.53 0.79 7.29
N ALA A 53 -6.79 0.71 7.73
CA ALA A 53 -7.41 1.79 8.50
C ALA A 53 -6.59 2.06 9.78
N ILE A 54 -6.58 3.31 10.23
CA ILE A 54 -5.97 3.67 11.52
C ILE A 54 -6.80 3.01 12.62
N ASP A 55 -6.13 2.27 13.50
CA ASP A 55 -6.71 1.70 14.71
C ASP A 55 -5.90 2.14 15.93
N LEU A 56 -6.59 2.52 17.01
CA LEU A 56 -6.00 3.01 18.24
C LEU A 56 -6.51 2.17 19.41
N GLN A 57 -5.58 1.62 20.19
CA GLN A 57 -5.89 0.74 21.30
C GLN A 57 -5.18 1.19 22.57
N ILE A 58 -5.88 1.06 23.71
CA ILE A 58 -5.28 1.24 25.03
C ILE A 58 -4.61 -0.07 25.41
N GLU A 59 -3.30 -0.01 25.66
CA GLU A 59 -2.51 -1.18 26.05
C GLU A 59 -2.49 -1.34 27.56
N ASP A 60 -2.27 -0.24 28.29
CA ASP A 60 -2.25 -0.25 29.75
C ASP A 60 -2.76 1.07 30.34
N VAL A 61 -3.30 0.97 31.56
CA VAL A 61 -3.71 2.12 32.37
C VAL A 61 -3.19 1.94 33.78
N VAL A 62 -2.20 2.76 34.14
CA VAL A 62 -1.66 2.84 35.49
C VAL A 62 -2.44 3.92 36.25
N PRO A 63 -3.28 3.55 37.24
CA PRO A 63 -4.02 4.54 38.02
C PRO A 63 -3.07 5.35 38.91
N ALA A 64 -3.44 6.61 39.16
CA ALA A 64 -2.72 7.41 40.13
C ALA A 64 -2.84 6.80 41.53
N SER A 65 -1.71 6.67 42.22
CA SER A 65 -1.69 6.17 43.59
C SER A 65 -1.89 7.31 44.59
N THR A 66 -2.23 6.98 45.84
CA THR A 66 -2.34 7.97 46.91
C THR A 66 -0.98 8.56 47.34
N VAL A 67 0.13 7.99 46.88
CA VAL A 67 1.50 8.40 47.22
C VAL A 67 2.14 9.13 46.04
N ALA A 68 2.17 8.49 44.88
CA ALA A 68 2.52 9.08 43.60
C ALA A 68 1.22 9.52 42.92
N GLN A 69 0.89 10.82 43.01
CA GLN A 69 -0.33 11.45 42.48
C GLN A 69 -0.34 11.53 40.93
N ASN A 70 0.35 10.63 40.26
CA ASN A 70 0.43 10.53 38.80
C ASN A 70 0.09 9.10 38.36
N GLY A 71 -0.66 9.00 37.27
CA GLY A 71 -0.92 7.77 36.53
C GLY A 71 -0.28 7.82 35.14
N ALA A 72 -0.51 6.79 34.34
CA ALA A 72 -0.08 6.74 32.96
C ALA A 72 -1.13 5.99 32.13
N ILE A 73 -1.24 6.34 30.85
CA ILE A 73 -2.01 5.60 29.85
C ILE A 73 -1.03 5.28 28.73
N ASP A 74 -0.96 4.01 28.36
CA ASP A 74 -0.19 3.56 27.21
C ASP A 74 -1.13 3.21 26.07
N ILE A 75 -0.79 3.65 24.86
CA ILE A 75 -1.58 3.43 23.66
C ILE A 75 -0.70 2.93 22.52
N THR A 76 -1.30 2.10 21.68
CA THR A 76 -0.69 1.67 20.43
C THR A 76 -1.56 2.11 19.25
N VAL A 77 -0.90 2.52 18.18
CA VAL A 77 -1.52 2.89 16.91
C VAL A 77 -1.03 1.94 15.84
N SER A 78 -1.97 1.38 15.07
CA SER A 78 -1.67 0.53 13.93
C SER A 78 -2.40 1.01 12.67
N GLY A 79 -1.93 0.53 11.51
CA GLY A 79 -2.44 0.98 10.21
C GLY A 79 -1.98 2.37 9.80
N GLY A 80 -2.66 2.99 8.83
CA GLY A 80 -2.40 4.34 8.33
C GLY A 80 -1.00 4.56 7.73
N THR A 81 -0.64 5.84 7.60
CA THR A 81 0.68 6.29 7.14
C THR A 81 1.26 7.28 8.15
N PRO A 82 2.46 7.02 8.72
CA PRO A 82 3.09 7.95 9.65
C PRO A 82 3.55 9.25 8.95
N PRO A 83 3.74 10.36 9.69
CA PRO A 83 3.69 10.48 11.15
C PRO A 83 2.28 10.68 11.73
N PHE A 84 2.04 10.20 12.96
CA PHE A 84 0.79 10.42 13.70
C PHE A 84 0.90 11.61 14.66
N THR A 85 -0.19 12.37 14.79
CA THR A 85 -0.36 13.45 15.78
C THR A 85 -1.32 12.96 16.86
N TYR A 86 -0.97 13.20 18.12
CA TYR A 86 -1.76 12.79 19.28
C TYR A 86 -2.26 14.02 20.04
N ASP A 87 -3.58 14.12 20.19
CA ASP A 87 -4.22 15.15 21.00
C ASP A 87 -4.90 14.47 22.20
N TRP A 88 -4.46 14.84 23.41
CA TRP A 88 -4.98 14.34 24.67
C TRP A 88 -5.83 15.42 25.34
N TYR A 89 -7.04 15.07 25.77
CA TYR A 89 -7.98 15.96 26.45
C TYR A 89 -8.65 15.31 27.66
#